data_AF-A0A3D4GXU9-F1
#
_entry.id   AF-A0A3D4GXU9-F1
#
_cell.length_a   1.000
_cell.length_b   1.000
_cell.length_c   1.000
_cell.angle_alpha   90.00
_cell.angle_beta   90.00
_cell.angle_gamma   90.00
#
_symmetry.space_group_name_H-M   'P 1'
#
loop_
_entity.id
_entity.type
_entity.pdbx_description
1 polymer ?
#
loop_
_entity_poly.entity_id
_entity_poly.type
_entity_poly.pdbx_seq_one_letter_code
_entity_poly.pdbx_strand_id
1 'polypeptide(L)'
;MVRNLKKDEALYEALVKDYTQASVNPADLAMLAYSAKLTLTPGKMVPEDVEALRAQKFSDAAVGDIAMHVSFFSVMNRMVDGLCGNVTEETIQEAERLGMKIPDHLKRSRSAKGSGTTK
;
A
#
# COMPACT_ATOMS: atom_id res chain seq x y z
N MET A 1 12.58 -2.11 4.23
CA MET A 1 11.79 -2.41 3.02
C MET A 1 12.08 -3.85 2.65
N VAL A 2 11.11 -4.74 2.87
CA VAL A 2 11.25 -6.20 2.79
C VAL A 2 11.89 -6.59 1.45
N ARG A 3 13.19 -6.89 1.48
CA ARG A 3 13.96 -7.21 0.27
C ARG A 3 13.60 -8.64 -0.16
N ASN A 4 13.21 -8.80 -1.43
CA ASN A 4 13.02 -10.09 -2.12
C ASN A 4 11.78 -10.94 -1.76
N LEU A 5 10.60 -10.34 -1.55
CA LEU A 5 9.34 -11.10 -1.43
C LEU A 5 9.06 -12.06 -2.59
N LYS A 6 9.54 -11.74 -3.81
CA LYS A 6 9.40 -12.63 -4.97
C LYS A 6 10.20 -13.94 -4.87
N LYS A 7 11.13 -14.08 -3.92
CA LYS A 7 11.97 -15.28 -3.76
C LYS A 7 11.51 -16.22 -2.64
N ASP A 8 10.60 -15.78 -1.78
CA ASP A 8 10.10 -16.56 -0.64
C ASP A 8 8.58 -16.46 -0.59
N GLU A 9 7.93 -17.40 -1.30
CA GLU A 9 6.47 -17.48 -1.41
C GLU A 9 5.81 -17.73 -0.05
N ALA A 10 6.45 -18.51 0.83
CA ALA A 10 5.95 -18.78 2.16
C ALA A 10 5.98 -17.52 3.04
N LEU A 11 7.05 -16.73 2.97
CA LEU A 11 7.12 -15.43 3.66
C LEU A 11 6.08 -14.46 3.11
N TYR A 12 5.89 -14.42 1.79
CA TYR A 12 4.87 -13.59 1.15
C TYR A 12 3.46 -13.96 1.64
N GLU A 13 3.09 -15.25 1.62
CA GLU A 13 1.79 -15.68 2.12
C GLU A 13 1.59 -15.36 3.60
N ALA A 14 2.63 -15.54 4.42
CA ALA A 14 2.58 -15.19 5.85
C ALA A 14 2.30 -13.69 6.03
N LEU A 15 2.99 -12.83 5.29
CA LEU A 15 2.80 -11.37 5.36
C LEU A 15 1.42 -10.92 4.87
N VAL A 16 0.90 -11.55 3.80
CA VAL A 16 -0.45 -11.25 3.28
C VAL A 16 -1.52 -11.68 4.26
N LYS A 17 -1.35 -12.84 4.92
CA LYS A 17 -2.33 -13.39 5.86
C LYS A 17 -2.33 -12.66 7.20
N ASP A 18 -1.16 -12.59 7.85
CA ASP A 18 -0.97 -11.92 9.12
C ASP A 18 0.53 -11.65 9.34
N TYR A 19 0.93 -10.42 9.05
CA TYR A 19 2.34 -10.02 9.17
C TYR A 19 2.90 -10.14 10.59
N THR A 20 2.06 -10.19 11.63
CA THR A 20 2.51 -10.34 13.02
C THR A 20 3.06 -11.72 13.32
N GLN A 21 2.69 -12.72 12.51
CA GLN A 21 3.16 -14.10 12.60
C GLN A 21 4.29 -14.41 11.58
N ALA A 22 4.64 -13.44 10.73
CA ALA A 22 5.67 -13.64 9.73
C ALA A 22 7.06 -13.72 10.38
N SER A 23 7.90 -14.62 9.90
CA SER A 23 9.29 -14.76 10.36
C SER A 23 10.18 -13.66 9.77
N VAL A 24 9.95 -12.42 10.21
CA VAL A 24 10.74 -11.23 9.84
C VAL A 24 11.59 -10.75 11.01
N ASN A 25 12.62 -9.97 10.71
CA ASN A 25 13.44 -9.37 11.76
C ASN A 25 12.66 -8.27 12.52
N PRO A 26 13.09 -7.89 13.73
CA PRO A 26 12.39 -6.89 14.56
C PRO A 26 12.21 -5.52 13.88
N ALA A 27 13.14 -5.10 13.03
CA ALA A 27 13.06 -3.83 12.33
C ALA A 27 11.96 -3.83 11.25
N ASP A 28 11.86 -4.92 10.47
CA ASP A 28 10.78 -5.10 9.50
C ASP A 28 9.41 -5.23 10.20
N LEU A 29 9.34 -5.92 11.35
CA LEU A 29 8.11 -6.00 12.13
C LEU A 29 7.64 -4.62 12.63
N ALA A 30 8.56 -3.79 13.15
CA ALA A 30 8.24 -2.43 13.57
C ALA A 30 7.77 -1.55 12.40
N MET A 31 8.44 -1.64 11.24
CA MET A 31 8.02 -0.96 10.01
C MET A 31 6.62 -1.38 9.56
N LEU A 32 6.31 -2.69 9.62
CA LEU A 32 5.00 -3.22 9.24
C LEU A 32 3.91 -2.80 10.23
N ALA A 33 4.20 -2.78 11.53
CA ALA A 33 3.28 -2.29 12.55
C ALA A 33 2.95 -0.79 12.37
N TYR A 34 3.96 0.04 12.13
CA TYR A 34 3.77 1.45 11.80
C TYR A 34 2.91 1.61 10.53
N SER A 35 3.24 0.86 9.47
CA SER A 35 2.54 0.90 8.19
C SER A 35 1.06 0.50 8.33
N ALA A 36 0.78 -0.54 9.11
CA ALA A 36 -0.58 -1.01 9.40
C ALA A 36 -1.39 0.05 10.17
N LYS A 37 -0.81 0.64 11.23
CA LYS A 37 -1.48 1.69 12.01
C LYS A 37 -1.77 2.94 11.19
N LEU A 38 -0.80 3.39 10.39
CA LEU A 38 -0.95 4.56 9.52
C LEU A 38 -2.01 4.32 8.42
N THR A 39 -2.14 3.08 7.94
CA THR A 39 -3.16 2.71 6.95
C THR A 39 -4.57 2.68 7.56
N LEU A 40 -4.73 2.02 8.72
CA LEU A 40 -6.04 1.74 9.32
C LEU A 40 -6.57 2.87 10.18
N THR A 41 -5.68 3.57 10.90
CA THR A 41 -6.05 4.59 11.89
C THR A 41 -5.10 5.79 11.84
N PRO A 42 -4.95 6.48 10.69
CA PRO A 42 -4.02 7.61 10.56
C PRO A 42 -4.27 8.74 11.57
N GLY A 43 -5.53 8.97 11.97
CA GLY A 43 -5.89 9.96 13.00
C GLY A 43 -5.50 9.58 14.44
N LYS A 44 -4.97 8.38 14.67
CA LYS A 44 -4.51 7.89 15.99
C LYS A 44 -2.98 7.76 16.07
N MET A 45 -2.26 8.30 15.09
CA MET A 45 -0.80 8.32 15.13
C MET A 45 -0.31 9.24 16.24
N VAL A 46 0.73 8.81 16.95
CA VAL A 46 1.35 9.53 18.07
C VAL A 46 2.88 9.53 17.90
N PRO A 47 3.62 10.43 18.57
CA PRO A 47 5.09 10.50 18.45
C PRO A 47 5.80 9.17 18.75
N GLU A 48 5.26 8.37 19.67
CA GLU A 48 5.81 7.08 20.06
C GLU A 48 5.85 6.05 18.92
N ASP A 49 4.96 6.16 17.92
CA ASP A 49 4.98 5.28 16.74
C ASP A 49 6.23 5.53 15.89
N VAL A 50 6.71 6.78 15.84
CA VAL A 50 7.96 7.15 15.15
C VAL A 50 9.16 6.75 16.00
N GLU A 51 9.10 6.95 17.32
CA GLU A 51 10.18 6.51 18.23
C GLU A 51 10.40 5.00 18.19
N ALA A 52 9.34 4.20 18.02
CA ALA A 52 9.46 2.75 17.85
C ALA A 52 10.30 2.37 16.61
N LEU A 53 10.22 3.14 15.52
CA LEU A 53 11.08 2.94 14.36
C LEU A 53 12.52 3.39 14.63
N ARG A 54 12.71 4.53 15.30
CA ARG A 54 14.04 5.02 15.68
C ARG A 54 14.77 4.04 16.61
N ALA A 55 14.05 3.37 17.51
CA ALA A 55 14.59 2.30 18.36
C ALA A 55 15.14 1.10 17.55
N GLN A 56 14.61 0.87 16.35
CA GLN A 56 15.12 -0.12 15.38
C GLN A 56 16.19 0.45 14.43
N LYS A 57 16.73 1.64 14.73
CA LYS A 57 17.79 2.34 13.99
C LYS A 57 17.36 2.86 12.62
N PHE A 58 16.06 3.05 12.37
CA PHE A 58 15.62 3.83 11.21
C PHE A 58 16.01 5.30 11.38
N SER A 59 16.61 5.89 10.34
CA SER A 59 16.86 7.33 10.29
C SER A 59 15.57 8.11 10.02
N ASP A 60 15.56 9.41 10.31
CA ASP A 60 14.40 10.27 10.01
C ASP A 60 14.03 10.26 8.52
N ALA A 61 15.04 10.23 7.63
CA ALA A 61 14.81 10.06 6.20
C ALA A 61 14.11 8.73 5.89
N ALA A 62 14.54 7.63 6.51
CA ALA A 62 13.92 6.33 6.32
C ALA A 62 12.48 6.26 6.87
N VAL A 63 12.21 6.91 8.01
CA VAL A 63 10.84 7.05 8.55
C VAL A 63 9.97 7.86 7.59
N GLY A 64 10.49 8.97 7.07
CA GLY A 64 9.81 9.78 6.06
C GLY A 64 9.48 8.96 4.81
N ASP A 65 10.43 8.18 4.31
CA ASP A 65 10.23 7.29 3.17
C ASP A 65 9.14 6.24 3.43
N ILE A 66 9.11 5.62 4.60
CA ILE A 66 8.06 4.67 4.99
C ILE A 66 6.70 5.37 4.97
N ALA A 67 6.57 6.52 5.63
CA ALA A 67 5.32 7.27 5.71
C ALA A 67 4.82 7.72 4.33
N MET A 68 5.71 8.21 3.47
CA MET A 68 5.37 8.61 2.10
C MET A 68 4.88 7.43 1.26
N HIS A 69 5.56 6.28 1.31
CA HIS A 69 5.13 5.09 0.58
C HIS A 69 3.76 4.58 1.04
N VAL A 70 3.56 4.45 2.36
CA VAL A 70 2.28 4.00 2.92
C VAL A 70 1.14 4.94 2.53
N SER A 71 1.40 6.26 2.58
CA SER A 71 0.42 7.27 2.20
C SER A 71 0.08 7.22 0.71
N PHE A 72 1.08 7.05 -0.16
CA PHE A 72 0.89 6.93 -1.60
C PHE A 72 -0.01 5.75 -1.97
N PHE A 73 0.26 4.55 -1.43
CA PHE A 73 -0.61 3.39 -1.65
C PHE A 73 -2.01 3.62 -1.11
N SER A 74 -2.14 4.31 0.03
CA SER A 74 -3.46 4.62 0.60
C SER A 74 -4.27 5.59 -0.27
N VAL A 75 -3.64 6.55 -0.96
CA VAL A 75 -4.30 7.41 -1.96
C VAL A 75 -4.77 6.57 -3.15
N MET A 76 -3.91 5.69 -3.66
CA MET A 76 -4.23 4.83 -4.80
C MET A 76 -5.41 3.89 -4.50
N ASN A 77 -5.40 3.23 -3.35
CA ASN A 77 -6.50 2.34 -2.94
C ASN A 77 -7.81 3.12 -2.82
N ARG A 78 -7.80 4.32 -2.23
CA ARG A 78 -9.00 5.16 -2.11
C ARG A 78 -9.54 5.62 -3.46
N MET A 79 -8.67 5.93 -4.41
CA MET A 79 -9.09 6.29 -5.76
C MET A 79 -9.76 5.10 -6.47
N VAL A 80 -9.14 3.92 -6.42
CA VAL A 80 -9.70 2.70 -7.03
C VAL A 80 -11.02 2.31 -6.36
N ASP A 81 -11.04 2.21 -5.04
CA ASP A 81 -12.21 1.77 -4.27
C ASP A 81 -13.32 2.81 -4.31
N GLY A 82 -12.98 4.10 -4.21
CA GLY A 82 -13.93 5.22 -4.28
C GLY A 82 -14.61 5.34 -5.64
N LEU A 83 -13.94 4.89 -6.70
CA LEU A 83 -14.51 4.77 -8.05
C LEU A 83 -15.14 3.39 -8.32
N CYS A 84 -15.22 2.53 -7.30
CA CYS A 84 -15.74 1.16 -7.40
C CYS A 84 -15.05 0.34 -8.50
N GLY A 85 -13.75 0.56 -8.72
CA GLY A 85 -12.98 -0.08 -9.79
C GLY A 85 -13.22 0.47 -11.20
N ASN A 86 -14.06 1.49 -11.37
CA ASN A 86 -14.30 2.18 -12.64
C ASN A 86 -13.20 3.23 -12.89
N VAL A 87 -11.95 2.80 -12.92
CA VAL A 87 -10.82 3.66 -13.28
C VAL A 87 -10.78 3.77 -14.81
N THR A 88 -11.20 4.93 -15.34
CA THR A 88 -11.23 5.20 -16.78
C THR A 88 -9.88 5.74 -17.27
N GLU A 89 -9.67 5.77 -18.58
CA GLU A 89 -8.47 6.34 -19.18
C GLU A 89 -8.33 7.84 -18.84
N GLU A 90 -9.43 8.59 -18.80
CA GLU A 90 -9.43 10.00 -18.38
C GLU A 90 -8.99 10.16 -16.92
N THR A 91 -9.42 9.24 -16.05
CA THR A 91 -8.98 9.23 -14.64
C THR A 91 -7.47 8.99 -14.53
N ILE A 92 -6.94 8.09 -15.36
CA ILE A 92 -5.51 7.79 -15.41
C ILE A 92 -4.71 9.00 -15.91
N GLN A 93 -5.17 9.62 -16.99
CA GLN A 93 -4.53 10.81 -17.56
C GLN A 93 -4.50 11.99 -16.56
N GLU A 94 -5.59 12.20 -15.82
CA GLU A 94 -5.64 13.26 -14.81
C GLU A 94 -4.71 12.96 -13.62
N ALA A 95 -4.66 11.72 -13.15
CA ALA A 95 -3.71 11.31 -12.12
C ALA A 95 -2.26 11.53 -12.58
N GLU A 96 -1.92 11.21 -13.83
CA GLU A 96 -0.60 11.44 -14.40
C GLU A 96 -0.27 12.94 -14.54
N ARG A 97 -1.25 13.79 -14.88
CA ARG A 97 -1.08 15.26 -14.85
C ARG A 97 -0.74 15.79 -13.46
N LEU A 98 -1.30 15.18 -12.42
CA LEU A 98 -0.98 15.50 -11.02
C LEU A 98 0.36 14.90 -10.56
N GLY A 99 1.11 14.25 -11.46
CA GLY A 99 2.39 13.59 -11.16
C GLY A 99 2.23 12.22 -10.48
N MET A 100 1.02 11.69 -10.35
CA MET A 100 0.78 10.36 -9.81
C MET A 100 0.96 9.32 -10.90
N LYS A 101 1.93 8.41 -10.71
CA LYS A 101 2.09 7.25 -11.59
C LYS A 101 1.24 6.10 -11.09
N ILE A 102 0.14 5.84 -11.78
CA ILE A 102 -0.70 4.68 -11.48
C ILE A 102 0.07 3.40 -11.86
N PRO A 103 0.25 2.43 -10.94
CA PRO A 103 0.83 1.14 -11.27
C PRO A 103 0.00 0.37 -12.30
N ASP A 104 0.65 -0.31 -13.25
CA ASP A 104 -0.04 -0.97 -14.37
C ASP A 104 -1.09 -2.01 -13.95
N HIS A 105 -0.90 -2.66 -12.81
CA HIS A 105 -1.86 -3.63 -12.28
C HIS A 105 -3.18 -2.99 -11.80
N LEU A 106 -3.18 -1.69 -11.49
CA LEU A 106 -4.39 -0.92 -11.13
C LEU A 106 -5.09 -0.28 -12.33
N LYS A 107 -4.45 -0.25 -13.51
CA LYS A 107 -5.01 0.32 -14.76
C LYS A 107 -6.04 -0.59 -15.43
N ARG A 108 -6.18 -1.85 -14.98
CA ARG A 108 -7.12 -2.81 -15.61
C ARG A 108 -8.53 -2.59 -15.10
N SER A 109 -9.28 -1.72 -15.77
CA SER A 109 -10.74 -1.68 -15.67
C SER A 109 -11.32 -3.04 -16.05
N ARG A 110 -12.31 -3.52 -15.28
CA ARG A 110 -13.21 -4.57 -15.78
C ARG A 110 -13.99 -3.92 -16.92
N SER A 111 -13.55 -4.15 -18.16
CA SER A 111 -14.38 -3.93 -19.34
C SER A 111 -15.77 -4.49 -19.05
N ALA A 112 -16.77 -3.61 -19.15
CA ALA A 112 -18.16 -3.94 -18.99
C ALA A 112 -18.45 -5.23 -19.79
N LYS A 113 -18.78 -6.32 -19.10
CA LYS A 113 -19.44 -7.45 -19.76
C LYS A 113 -20.75 -6.91 -20.30
N GLY A 114 -20.78 -6.66 -21.61
CA GLY A 114 -21.98 -6.30 -22.34
C GLY A 114 -23.06 -7.34 -22.04
N SER A 115 -24.13 -6.89 -21.41
CA SER A 115 -25.39 -7.61 -21.32
C SER A 115 -26.02 -7.64 -22.71
N GLY A 116 -25.54 -8.53 -23.57
CA GLY A 116 -26.26 -8.97 -24.76
C GLY A 116 -27.24 -10.05 -24.35
N THR A 117 -28.43 -9.66 -23.88
CA THR A 117 -29.57 -10.60 -23.81
C THR A 117 -30.35 -10.47 -25.11
N THR A 118 -30.21 -11.54 -25.90
CA THR A 118 -30.99 -11.99 -27.05
C THR A 118 -32.47 -11.60 -27.01
N LYS A 119 -32.94 -11.01 -28.12
CA LYS A 119 -34.29 -11.26 -28.64
C LYS A 119 -34.38 -12.67 -29.20
#